data_AF-A0A955Z4Y9-F1
#
_entry.id   AF-A0A955Z4Y9-F1
#
_cell.length_a   1.000
_cell.length_b   1.000
_cell.length_c   1.000
_cell.angle_alpha   90.00
_cell.angle_beta   90.00
_cell.angle_gamma   90.00
#
_symmetry.space_group_name_H-M   'P 1'
#
loop_
_entity.id
_entity.type
_entity.pdbx_description
1 polymer ?
#
loop_
_entity_poly.entity_id
_entity_poly.type
_entity_poly.pdbx_seq_one_letter_code
_entity_poly.pdbx_strand_id
1 'polypeptide(L)'
;MDRALAPNLRIVFPKPGFFLTDVRFVIMLDGHIVYDGGFMQGVDLYLPVTTGPHVVSTRIDLGVISRSRDYPVHVPPGQAFSLELEYSRFWGNFTKKPKLVAHA
;
A
#
# COMPACT_ATOMS: atom_id res chain seq x y z
N MET A 1 -13.20 -3.69 30.62
CA MET A 1 -11.93 -3.45 29.91
C MET A 1 -12.25 -3.46 28.43
N ASP A 2 -12.56 -2.29 27.87
CA ASP A 2 -12.77 -2.14 26.44
C ASP A 2 -11.45 -2.41 25.74
N ARG A 3 -11.35 -3.55 25.04
CA ARG A 3 -10.32 -3.72 24.01
C ARG A 3 -10.69 -2.73 22.91
N ALA A 4 -10.16 -1.51 22.99
CA ALA A 4 -10.11 -0.64 21.83
C ALA A 4 -9.48 -1.48 20.70
N LEU A 5 -10.26 -1.76 19.66
CA LEU A 5 -9.75 -2.47 18.49
C LEU A 5 -8.56 -1.66 18.00
N ALA A 6 -7.38 -2.29 17.94
CA ALA A 6 -6.21 -1.64 17.36
C ALA A 6 -6.60 -1.15 15.95
N PRO A 7 -6.33 0.12 15.60
CA PRO A 7 -6.58 0.61 14.26
C PRO A 7 -5.92 -0.33 13.26
N ASN A 8 -6.68 -0.76 12.25
CA ASN A 8 -6.18 -1.66 11.22
C ASN A 8 -6.09 -0.89 9.91
N LEU A 9 -4.89 -0.85 9.33
CA LEU A 9 -4.64 -0.39 7.98
C LEU A 9 -4.68 -1.59 7.04
N ARG A 10 -5.65 -1.60 6.14
CA ARG A 10 -5.68 -2.51 5.00
C ARG A 10 -4.97 -1.86 3.82
N ILE A 11 -3.98 -2.52 3.23
CA ILE A 11 -3.32 -2.06 2.02
C ILE A 11 -3.68 -3.02 0.89
N VAL A 12 -4.31 -2.49 -0.16
CA VAL A 12 -4.73 -3.28 -1.33
C VAL A 12 -3.99 -2.79 -2.55
N PHE A 13 -3.34 -3.69 -3.26
CA PHE A 13 -2.82 -3.44 -4.61
C PHE A 13 -3.41 -4.50 -5.54
N PRO A 14 -4.37 -4.17 -6.41
CA PRO A 14 -4.94 -5.14 -7.32
C PRO A 14 -3.88 -5.63 -8.30
N LYS A 15 -3.95 -6.91 -8.67
CA LYS A 15 -3.05 -7.50 -9.65
C LYS A 15 -3.05 -6.65 -10.95
N PRO A 16 -1.90 -6.12 -11.38
CA PRO A 16 -1.80 -5.33 -12.59
C PRO A 16 -1.91 -6.27 -13.81
N GLY A 17 -2.91 -6.08 -14.65
CA GLY A 17 -3.20 -6.99 -15.77
C GLY A 17 -2.34 -6.82 -17.03
N PHE A 18 -1.22 -6.10 -16.98
CA PHE A 18 -0.53 -5.60 -18.19
C PHE A 18 0.99 -5.70 -18.19
N PHE A 19 1.62 -6.16 -17.10
CA PHE A 19 3.07 -6.38 -17.08
C PHE A 19 3.42 -7.75 -17.68
N LEU A 20 4.45 -7.80 -18.53
CA LEU A 20 4.92 -9.04 -19.17
C LEU A 20 5.80 -9.89 -18.24
N THR A 21 6.39 -9.27 -17.22
CA THR A 21 7.28 -9.91 -16.25
C THR A 21 6.87 -9.56 -14.83
N ASP A 22 7.00 -10.53 -13.93
CA ASP A 22 6.76 -10.31 -12.50
C ASP A 22 7.99 -9.66 -11.87
N VAL A 23 7.93 -8.35 -11.68
CA VAL A 23 9.01 -7.57 -11.09
C VAL A 23 8.88 -7.55 -9.57
N ARG A 24 10.00 -7.38 -8.86
CA ARG A 24 9.98 -7.22 -7.40
C ARG A 24 9.16 -6.00 -7.03
N PHE A 25 8.23 -6.18 -6.11
CA PHE A 25 7.35 -5.18 -5.55
C PHE A 25 7.46 -5.19 -4.03
N VAL A 26 7.81 -4.03 -3.49
CA VAL A 26 8.00 -3.82 -2.06
C VAL A 26 6.99 -2.77 -1.59
N ILE A 27 6.35 -3.06 -0.46
CA ILE A 27 5.54 -2.08 0.30
C ILE A 27 6.20 -1.89 1.65
N MET A 28 6.37 -0.63 2.03
CA MET A 28 6.88 -0.22 3.33
C MET A 28 5.84 0.61 4.07
N LEU A 29 5.78 0.45 5.39
CA LEU A 29 5.03 1.30 6.30
C LEU A 29 6.03 1.95 7.26
N ASP A 30 6.08 3.28 7.27
CA ASP A 30 7.01 4.08 8.09
C ASP A 30 8.48 3.61 7.94
N GLY A 31 8.86 3.23 6.72
CA GLY A 31 10.21 2.75 6.38
C GLY A 31 10.44 1.25 6.63
N HIS A 32 9.51 0.53 7.26
CA HIS A 32 9.61 -0.91 7.49
C HIS A 32 8.94 -1.70 6.37
N ILE A 33 9.64 -2.70 5.80
CA ILE A 33 9.06 -3.59 4.79
C ILE A 33 7.93 -4.41 5.41
N VAL A 34 6.73 -4.24 4.87
CA VAL A 34 5.52 -5.01 5.25
C VAL A 34 5.11 -6.00 4.18
N TYR A 35 5.63 -5.84 2.96
CA TYR A 35 5.52 -6.81 1.88
C TYR A 35 6.71 -6.72 0.94
N ASP A 36 7.18 -7.88 0.48
CA ASP A 36 8.24 -8.05 -0.49
C ASP A 36 7.91 -9.27 -1.34
N GLY A 37 7.51 -9.05 -2.58
CA GLY A 37 7.02 -10.11 -3.44
C GLY A 37 6.90 -9.69 -4.90
N GLY A 38 6.08 -10.40 -5.65
CA GLY A 38 5.84 -10.12 -7.06
C GLY A 38 4.82 -9.00 -7.26
N PHE A 39 5.08 -8.11 -8.21
CA PHE A 39 4.13 -7.09 -8.66
C PHE A 39 2.85 -7.70 -9.27
N MET A 40 2.98 -8.86 -9.93
CA MET A 40 1.87 -9.56 -10.60
C MET A 40 0.99 -10.40 -9.67
N GLN A 41 1.32 -10.46 -8.38
CA GLN A 41 0.56 -11.26 -7.41
C GLN A 41 -0.68 -10.51 -6.90
N GLY A 42 -0.65 -9.18 -6.97
CA GLY A 42 -1.55 -8.36 -6.17
C GLY A 42 -1.21 -8.46 -4.68
N VAL A 43 -1.80 -7.58 -3.87
CA VAL A 43 -1.55 -7.48 -2.44
C VAL A 43 -2.84 -7.15 -1.72
N ASP A 44 -3.10 -7.82 -0.61
CA ASP A 44 -4.16 -7.51 0.35
C ASP A 44 -3.63 -7.79 1.76
N LEU A 45 -3.17 -6.74 2.44
CA LEU A 45 -2.54 -6.84 3.76
C LEU A 45 -3.41 -6.15 4.79
N TYR A 46 -3.47 -6.72 5.99
CA TYR A 46 -4.08 -6.12 7.16
C TYR A 46 -2.99 -5.91 8.20
N LEU A 47 -2.71 -4.66 8.54
CA LEU A 47 -1.62 -4.27 9.42
C LEU A 47 -2.19 -3.56 10.65
N PRO A 48 -1.86 -4.02 11.87
CA PRO A 48 -2.16 -3.26 13.07
C PRO A 48 -1.28 -2.01 13.10
N VAL A 49 -1.89 -0.84 13.26
CA VAL A 49 -1.20 0.45 13.27
C VAL A 49 -1.74 1.34 14.38
N THR A 50 -0.97 2.35 14.76
CA THR A 50 -1.45 3.38 15.68
C THR A 50 -2.37 4.37 14.97
N THR A 51 -3.14 5.13 15.73
CA THR A 51 -3.84 6.30 15.20
C THR A 51 -2.83 7.40 14.90
N GLY A 52 -3.03 8.14 13.80
CA GLY A 52 -2.21 9.30 13.46
C GLY A 52 -1.58 9.23 12.06
N PRO A 53 -0.55 10.05 11.81
CA PRO A 53 0.12 10.11 10.52
C PRO A 53 1.03 8.91 10.30
N HIS A 54 0.93 8.31 9.11
CA HIS A 54 1.79 7.24 8.63
C HIS A 54 2.20 7.50 7.19
N VAL A 55 3.26 6.85 6.74
CA VAL A 55 3.68 6.86 5.34
C VAL A 55 3.71 5.44 4.81
N VAL A 56 2.88 5.19 3.78
CA VAL A 56 2.98 3.96 2.99
C VAL A 56 3.83 4.24 1.77
N SER A 57 4.93 3.51 1.60
CA SER A 57 5.82 3.65 0.46
C SER A 57 5.76 2.41 -0.42
N THR A 58 5.67 2.60 -1.72
CA THR A 58 5.75 1.53 -2.72
C THR A 58 7.04 1.61 -3.50
N ARG A 59 7.56 0.47 -3.93
CA ARG A 59 8.72 0.39 -4.82
C ARG A 59 8.60 -0.81 -5.75
N ILE A 60 8.88 -0.60 -7.04
CA ILE A 60 9.17 -1.67 -7.99
C ILE A 60 10.58 -1.50 -8.56
N ASP A 61 11.24 -2.63 -8.84
CA ASP A 61 12.55 -2.68 -9.48
C ASP A 61 12.42 -3.26 -10.90
N LEU A 62 12.62 -2.41 -11.90
CA LEU A 62 12.55 -2.70 -13.34
C LEU A 62 13.97 -2.88 -13.92
N GLY A 63 14.70 -3.88 -13.45
CA GLY A 63 16.10 -4.09 -13.81
C GLY A 63 16.98 -2.96 -13.26
N VAL A 64 17.40 -2.01 -14.12
CA VAL A 64 18.27 -0.88 -13.74
C VAL A 64 17.51 0.36 -13.26
N ILE A 65 16.18 0.39 -13.40
CA ILE A 65 15.35 1.52 -12.97
C ILE A 65 14.48 1.08 -11.80
N SER A 66 14.41 1.87 -10.74
CA SER A 66 13.40 1.70 -9.68
C SER A 66 12.32 2.79 -9.80
N ARG A 67 11.07 2.43 -9.54
CA ARG A 67 9.97 3.39 -9.35
C ARG A 67 9.46 3.28 -7.94
N SER A 68 9.30 4.42 -7.28
CA SER A 68 8.75 4.49 -5.93
C SER A 68 7.75 5.62 -5.77
N ARG A 69 6.89 5.49 -4.76
CA ARG A 69 5.94 6.53 -4.35
C ARG A 69 5.67 6.43 -2.85
N ASP A 70 5.59 7.59 -2.22
CA ASP A 70 5.15 7.73 -0.84
C ASP A 70 3.72 8.26 -0.78
N TYR A 71 2.94 7.67 0.11
CA TYR A 71 1.54 7.98 0.38
C TYR A 71 1.40 8.38 1.83
N PRO A 72 1.34 9.69 2.14
CA PRO A 72 0.99 10.12 3.48
C PRO A 72 -0.46 9.73 3.75
N VAL A 73 -0.69 9.01 4.83
CA VAL A 73 -2.02 8.59 5.27
C VAL A 73 -2.23 9.02 6.72
N HIS A 74 -3.48 9.31 7.07
CA HIS A 74 -3.86 9.63 8.44
C HIS A 74 -4.88 8.60 8.91
N VAL A 75 -4.46 7.75 9.84
CA VAL A 75 -5.31 6.67 10.37
C VAL A 75 -6.18 7.23 11.49
N PRO A 76 -7.51 7.23 11.35
CA PRO A 76 -8.42 7.71 12.39
C PRO A 76 -8.48 6.76 13.59
N PRO A 77 -8.87 7.25 14.78
CA PRO A 77 -9.05 6.40 15.95
C PRO A 77 -10.25 5.46 15.79
N GLY A 78 -10.06 4.19 16.15
CA GLY A 78 -11.14 3.21 16.29
C GLY A 78 -11.83 2.76 15.00
N GLN A 79 -11.30 3.11 13.82
CA GLN A 79 -11.85 2.68 12.52
C GLN A 79 -10.83 1.86 11.74
N ALA A 80 -11.33 0.86 11.01
CA ALA A 80 -10.52 0.19 10.00
C ALA A 80 -10.41 1.08 8.76
N PHE A 81 -9.20 1.24 8.24
CA PHE A 81 -8.89 2.15 7.15
C PHE A 81 -8.29 1.36 6.00
N SER A 82 -8.77 1.55 4.77
CA SER A 82 -8.20 0.92 3.58
C SER A 82 -7.53 1.92 2.66
N LEU A 83 -6.32 1.57 2.23
CA LEU A 83 -5.54 2.25 1.21
C LEU A 83 -5.48 1.37 -0.04
N GLU A 84 -6.24 1.75 -1.07
CA GLU A 84 -6.16 1.10 -2.38
C GLU A 84 -5.11 1.81 -3.24
N LEU A 85 -4.05 1.09 -3.56
CA LEU A 85 -2.94 1.50 -4.40
C LEU A 85 -3.23 1.11 -5.85
N GLU A 86 -2.73 1.90 -6.79
CA GLU A 86 -2.88 1.62 -8.21
C GLU A 86 -1.59 1.99 -8.97
N TYR A 87 -1.30 1.25 -10.03
CA TYR A 87 -0.24 1.59 -10.97
C TYR A 87 -0.84 1.90 -12.34
N SER A 88 -0.56 3.09 -12.86
CA SER A 88 -1.02 3.49 -14.18
C SER A 88 -0.08 3.00 -15.28
N ARG A 89 -0.62 2.22 -16.21
CA ARG A 89 0.09 1.84 -17.44
C ARG A 89 0.43 3.06 -18.30
N PHE A 90 -0.50 4.01 -18.44
CA PHE A 90 -0.32 5.18 -19.31
C PHE A 90 0.83 6.07 -18.83
N TRP A 91 0.99 6.21 -17.52
CA TRP A 91 2.05 7.03 -16.92
C TRP A 91 3.30 6.23 -16.53
N GLY A 92 3.26 4.90 -16.64
CA GLY A 92 4.35 4.02 -16.22
C GLY A 92 4.78 4.26 -14.78
N ASN A 93 3.82 4.52 -13.87
CA ASN A 93 4.10 4.85 -12.48
C ASN A 93 2.89 4.62 -11.57
N PHE A 94 3.13 4.58 -10.26
CA PHE A 94 2.11 4.56 -9.23
C PHE A 94 1.25 5.84 -9.25
N THR A 95 -0.06 5.67 -9.08
CA THR A 95 -1.02 6.78 -9.05
C THR A 95 -0.77 7.69 -7.84
N LYS A 96 -1.10 8.98 -7.98
CA LYS A 96 -0.86 9.99 -6.93
C LYS A 96 -1.95 10.01 -5.85
N LYS A 97 -3.14 9.51 -6.17
CA LYS A 97 -4.33 9.59 -5.33
C LYS A 97 -4.80 8.16 -5.05
N PRO A 98 -4.27 7.52 -4.00
CA PRO A 98 -4.81 6.23 -3.59
C PRO A 98 -6.23 6.44 -3.08
N LYS A 99 -7.09 5.45 -3.24
CA LYS A 99 -8.46 5.54 -2.75
C LYS A 99 -8.46 5.20 -1.26
N LEU A 100 -8.99 6.10 -0.46
CA LEU A 100 -9.13 5.94 0.98
C LEU A 100 -10.56 5.50 1.27
N VAL A 101 -10.72 4.38 1.98
CA VAL A 101 -12.03 3.85 2.38
C VAL A 101 -12.01 3.65 3.89
N ALA A 102 -12.81 4.44 4.61
CA ALA A 102 -13.07 4.21 6.02
C ALA A 102 -14.18 3.16 6.15
N HIS A 103 -13.95 2.15 7.00
CA HIS A 103 -14.97 1.18 7.36
C HIS A 103 -15.59 1.62 8.69
N ALA A 104 -16.90 1.84 8.67
CA ALA A 104 -17.70 2.23 9.82
C ALA A 104 -18.01 1.04 10.74
#